data_AF-A0A7D9H336-F1
#
_entry.id   AF-A0A7D9H336-F1
#
_cell.length_a   1.000
_cell.length_b   1.000
_cell.length_c   1.000
_cell.angle_alpha   90.00
_cell.angle_beta   90.00
_cell.angle_gamma   90.00
#
_symmetry.space_group_name_H-M   'P 1'
#
loop_
_entity.id
_entity.type
_entity.pdbx_description
1 polymer ?
#
loop_
_entity_poly.entity_id
_entity_poly.type
_entity_poly.pdbx_seq_one_letter_code
_entity_poly.pdbx_strand_id
1 'polypeptide(L)'
;MKDIVREAPPLDEEPEEGGGVVDGDCVLVPEGEYELRYVDYETGHYFGKACVIVHFAIIEPDDYAGLPIDRFYNVKRLDGPPRRFGEYKAKNRGNLIREFKRIAGHAGRLDRITFKRFENLRIIAEIQTVRRDYQRQTLDEDDHYSRICKLVKALPGDDW
;
A
#
# COMPACT_ATOMS: atom_id res chain seq x y z
N MET A 1 -25.05 54.84 -24.71
CA MET A 1 -25.60 54.05 -23.59
C MET A 1 -26.94 53.49 -24.02
N LYS A 2 -26.98 52.18 -24.30
CA LYS A 2 -28.20 51.40 -24.46
C LYS A 2 -27.93 50.13 -23.66
N ASP A 3 -28.62 50.00 -22.53
CA ASP A 3 -28.56 48.83 -21.67
C ASP A 3 -29.18 47.64 -22.39
N ILE A 4 -28.38 46.60 -22.61
CA ILE A 4 -28.86 45.29 -23.05
C ILE A 4 -29.04 44.48 -21.78
N VAL A 5 -30.29 44.35 -21.33
CA VAL A 5 -30.69 43.36 -20.34
C VAL A 5 -30.51 41.99 -21.00
N ARG A 6 -29.52 41.22 -20.56
CA ARG A 6 -29.37 39.81 -20.92
C ARG A 6 -30.26 39.01 -19.97
N GLU A 7 -31.37 38.49 -20.49
CA GLU A 7 -32.14 37.45 -19.81
C GLU A 7 -31.25 36.22 -19.60
N ALA A 8 -31.27 35.68 -18.38
CA ALA A 8 -30.56 34.46 -18.04
C ALA A 8 -31.28 33.25 -18.66
N PRO A 9 -30.56 32.24 -19.18
CA PRO A 9 -31.19 31.02 -19.68
C PRO A 9 -31.81 30.21 -18.51
N PRO A 10 -32.88 29.44 -18.79
CA PRO A 10 -33.61 28.67 -17.78
C PRO A 10 -32.73 27.59 -17.13
N LEU A 11 -32.90 27.43 -15.82
CA LEU A 11 -32.27 26.44 -14.95
C LEU A 11 -33.06 25.11 -15.02
N ASP A 12 -33.00 24.40 -16.14
CA ASP A 12 -33.57 23.06 -16.25
C ASP A 12 -32.63 22.17 -17.09
N GLU A 13 -31.41 21.94 -16.59
CA GLU A 13 -30.61 20.78 -16.95
C GLU A 13 -30.40 20.00 -15.65
N GLU A 14 -31.21 18.97 -15.44
CA GLU A 14 -30.92 17.98 -14.41
C GLU A 14 -29.54 17.38 -14.72
N PRO A 15 -28.65 17.24 -13.72
CA PRO A 15 -27.34 16.67 -13.98
C PRO A 15 -27.56 15.26 -14.50
N GLU A 16 -27.10 14.99 -15.74
CA GLU A 16 -26.99 13.64 -16.24
C GLU A 16 -26.26 12.81 -15.18
N GLU A 17 -26.91 11.78 -14.66
CA GLU A 17 -26.27 10.75 -13.85
C GLU A 17 -25.19 10.11 -14.72
N GLY A 18 -23.99 10.68 -14.66
CA GLY A 18 -22.78 10.08 -15.17
C GLY A 18 -22.54 8.82 -14.35
N GLY A 19 -23.14 7.71 -14.77
CA GLY A 19 -22.83 6.37 -14.29
C GLY A 19 -21.38 6.06 -14.63
N GLY A 20 -20.46 6.54 -13.79
CA GLY A 20 -19.07 6.15 -13.82
C GLY A 20 -19.00 4.68 -13.46
N VAL A 21 -18.60 3.85 -14.43
CA VAL A 21 -18.22 2.47 -14.13
C VAL A 21 -16.89 2.56 -13.38
N VAL A 22 -16.94 2.33 -12.07
CA VAL A 22 -15.75 2.12 -11.25
C VAL A 22 -15.36 0.66 -11.46
N ASP A 23 -14.57 0.40 -12.51
CA ASP A 23 -13.99 -0.92 -12.73
C ASP A 23 -12.81 -1.08 -11.76
N GLY A 24 -13.07 -1.80 -10.68
CA GLY A 24 -12.16 -1.94 -9.56
C GLY A 24 -12.63 -3.03 -8.63
N ASP A 25 -12.80 -4.25 -9.13
CA ASP A 25 -12.97 -5.42 -8.28
C ASP A 25 -11.70 -5.60 -7.43
N CYS A 26 -11.62 -4.89 -6.31
CA CYS A 26 -10.61 -5.12 -5.30
C CYS A 26 -10.91 -6.48 -4.67
N VAL A 27 -10.22 -7.52 -5.14
CA VAL A 27 -10.32 -8.85 -4.55
C VAL A 27 -9.93 -8.78 -3.07
N LEU A 28 -10.92 -8.93 -2.20
CA LEU A 28 -10.71 -8.89 -0.78
C LEU A 28 -10.14 -10.22 -0.30
N VAL A 29 -8.87 -10.22 0.08
CA VAL A 29 -8.22 -11.37 0.71
C VAL A 29 -8.73 -11.49 2.15
N PRO A 30 -9.20 -12.68 2.59
CA PRO A 30 -9.57 -12.94 3.96
C PRO A 30 -8.47 -12.55 4.95
N GLU A 31 -8.87 -12.13 6.15
CA GLU A 31 -7.90 -11.80 7.20
C GLU A 31 -7.19 -13.08 7.68
N GLY A 32 -5.87 -13.04 7.81
CA GLY A 32 -5.10 -14.23 8.15
C GLY A 32 -3.59 -14.08 7.98
N GLU A 33 -2.85 -15.14 8.29
CA GLU A 33 -1.44 -15.25 7.94
C GLU A 33 -1.31 -15.90 6.56
N TYR A 34 -0.51 -15.27 5.69
CA TYR A 34 -0.25 -15.75 4.33
C TYR A 34 1.25 -15.83 4.06
N GLU A 35 1.64 -16.78 3.21
CA GLU A 35 2.98 -16.85 2.64
C GLU A 35 3.13 -15.93 1.42
N LEU A 36 4.11 -15.04 1.49
CA LEU A 36 4.35 -14.00 0.48
C LEU A 36 5.78 -14.06 -0.08
N ARG A 37 5.94 -13.64 -1.34
CA ARG A 37 7.23 -13.27 -1.93
C ARG A 37 7.35 -11.77 -2.11
N TYR A 38 8.56 -11.25 -1.99
CA TYR A 38 8.87 -9.86 -2.30
C TYR A 38 8.81 -9.60 -3.82
N VAL A 39 8.26 -8.45 -4.21
CA VAL A 39 8.19 -8.00 -5.62
C VAL A 39 9.13 -6.81 -5.81
N ASP A 40 8.82 -5.68 -5.19
CA ASP A 40 9.63 -4.46 -5.24
C ASP A 40 9.21 -3.46 -4.16
N TYR A 41 9.70 -2.21 -4.23
CA TYR A 41 9.27 -1.15 -3.34
C TYR A 41 9.30 0.22 -4.03
N GLU A 42 8.54 1.15 -3.49
CA GLU A 42 8.57 2.55 -3.88
C GLU A 42 8.50 3.50 -2.69
N THR A 43 8.80 4.78 -2.93
CA THR A 43 8.66 5.86 -1.96
C THR A 43 7.53 6.79 -2.37
N GLY A 44 6.77 7.27 -1.39
CA GLY A 44 5.60 8.09 -1.63
C GLY A 44 5.26 9.02 -0.47
N HIS A 45 4.25 9.86 -0.69
CA HIS A 45 3.57 10.59 0.37
C HIS A 45 2.12 10.12 0.42
N TYR A 46 1.75 9.46 1.52
CA TYR A 46 0.38 9.00 1.74
C TYR A 46 -0.16 9.69 2.99
N PHE A 47 -1.36 10.28 2.88
CA PHE A 47 -1.99 11.05 3.96
C PHE A 47 -1.05 12.08 4.60
N GLY A 48 -0.29 12.79 3.76
CA GLY A 48 0.67 13.82 4.17
C GLY A 48 1.95 13.29 4.86
N LYS A 49 2.18 11.98 4.86
CA LYS A 49 3.35 11.36 5.50
C LYS A 49 4.25 10.70 4.46
N ALA A 50 5.56 10.95 4.59
CA ALA A 50 6.56 10.20 3.84
C ALA A 50 6.49 8.72 4.20
N CYS A 51 6.35 7.87 3.19
CA CYS A 51 6.25 6.42 3.36
C CYS A 51 7.11 5.67 2.35
N VAL A 52 7.40 4.43 2.71
CA VAL A 52 7.90 3.39 1.82
C VAL A 52 6.78 2.37 1.70
N ILE A 53 6.45 2.00 0.46
CA ILE A 53 5.48 0.96 0.13
C ILE A 53 6.29 -0.22 -0.36
N VAL A 54 6.10 -1.37 0.26
CA VAL A 54 6.78 -2.60 -0.11
C VAL A 54 5.73 -3.53 -0.68
N HIS A 55 5.93 -3.92 -1.94
CA HIS A 55 5.01 -4.75 -2.69
C HIS A 55 5.40 -6.21 -2.53
N PHE A 56 4.40 -7.04 -2.25
CA PHE A 56 4.52 -8.48 -2.15
C PHE A 56 3.48 -9.14 -3.05
N ALA A 57 3.62 -10.45 -3.28
CA ALA A 57 2.59 -11.27 -3.88
C ALA A 57 2.37 -12.52 -3.04
N ILE A 58 1.10 -12.94 -2.90
CA ILE A 58 0.74 -14.21 -2.24
C ILE A 58 1.31 -15.37 -3.06
N ILE A 59 1.88 -16.38 -2.40
CA ILE A 59 2.45 -17.58 -3.05
C ILE A 59 1.80 -18.88 -2.59
N GLU A 60 0.73 -18.81 -1.80
CA GLU A 60 -0.05 -19.97 -1.43
C GLU A 60 -0.73 -20.58 -2.66
N PRO A 61 -0.92 -21.92 -2.72
CA PRO A 61 -1.56 -22.58 -3.85
C PRO A 61 -3.09 -22.51 -3.72
N ASP A 62 -3.64 -21.30 -3.61
CA ASP A 62 -5.07 -21.02 -3.47
C ASP A 62 -5.56 -19.98 -4.48
N ASP A 63 -6.82 -19.52 -4.33
CA ASP A 63 -7.45 -18.56 -5.24
C ASP A 63 -6.81 -17.16 -5.22
N TYR A 64 -5.92 -16.88 -4.25
CA TYR A 64 -5.22 -15.61 -4.10
C TYR A 64 -3.78 -15.68 -4.61
N ALA A 65 -3.34 -16.82 -5.14
CA ALA A 65 -2.00 -17.01 -5.69
C ALA A 65 -1.62 -15.89 -6.68
N GLY A 66 -0.48 -15.25 -6.45
CA GLY A 66 0.05 -14.17 -7.28
C GLY A 66 -0.60 -12.81 -7.06
N LEU A 67 -1.64 -12.70 -6.24
CA LEU A 67 -2.30 -11.42 -5.96
C LEU A 67 -1.34 -10.45 -5.26
N PRO A 68 -1.16 -9.22 -5.77
CA PRO A 68 -0.29 -8.23 -5.15
C PRO A 68 -0.89 -7.70 -3.86
N ILE A 69 -0.05 -7.54 -2.83
CA ILE A 69 -0.47 -6.92 -1.58
C ILE A 69 0.66 -6.12 -0.93
N ASP A 70 0.27 -4.98 -0.35
CA ASP A 70 1.23 -3.95 0.05
C ASP A 70 1.41 -3.84 1.56
N ARG A 71 2.66 -3.51 1.93
CA ARG A 71 3.03 -3.11 3.27
C ARG A 71 3.51 -1.67 3.29
N PHE A 72 2.73 -0.82 3.97
CA PHE A 72 3.04 0.60 4.14
C PHE A 72 3.87 0.86 5.39
N TYR A 73 4.97 1.60 5.23
CA TYR A 73 5.84 2.02 6.33
C TYR A 73 6.04 3.53 6.37
N ASN A 74 5.63 4.15 7.48
CA ASN A 74 5.97 5.55 7.74
C ASN A 74 7.48 5.72 7.97
N VAL A 75 8.13 6.57 7.18
CA VAL A 75 9.56 6.91 7.31
C VAL A 75 9.74 8.30 7.91
N LYS A 76 10.98 8.68 8.21
CA LYS A 76 11.29 10.00 8.77
C LYS A 76 11.15 11.08 7.70
N ARG A 77 11.67 10.81 6.50
CA ARG A 77 11.58 11.65 5.30
C ARG A 77 12.00 10.84 4.08
N LEU A 78 11.65 11.32 2.89
CA LEU A 78 12.27 10.90 1.64
C LEU A 78 13.55 11.70 1.43
N ASP A 79 14.59 11.08 0.88
CA ASP A 79 15.84 11.74 0.50
C ASP A 79 15.88 11.90 -1.04
N GLY A 80 14.79 12.43 -1.60
CA GLY A 80 14.58 12.58 -3.05
C GLY A 80 13.10 12.62 -3.43
N PRO A 81 12.78 12.76 -4.74
CA PRO A 81 11.40 12.67 -5.20
C PRO A 81 10.81 11.26 -4.98
N PRO A 82 9.49 11.14 -4.75
CA PRO A 82 8.78 9.87 -4.79
C PRO A 82 9.05 9.10 -6.09
N ARG A 83 9.45 7.83 -5.97
CA ARG A 83 9.68 6.94 -7.11
C ARG A 83 9.83 5.49 -6.68
N ARG A 84 9.68 4.57 -7.64
CA ARG A 84 10.15 3.19 -7.51
C ARG A 84 11.62 3.16 -7.13
N PHE A 85 11.96 2.34 -6.14
CA PHE A 85 13.30 2.26 -5.57
C PHE A 85 13.88 3.59 -5.05
N GLY A 86 13.01 4.49 -4.58
CA GLY A 86 13.42 5.79 -4.07
C GLY A 86 14.26 5.74 -2.79
N GLU A 87 14.93 6.85 -2.49
CA GLU A 87 15.77 7.01 -1.31
C GLU A 87 14.97 7.58 -0.13
N TYR A 88 15.27 7.09 1.08
CA TYR A 88 14.52 7.47 2.27
C TYR A 88 15.34 7.32 3.55
N LYS A 89 14.92 8.03 4.59
CA LYS A 89 15.44 7.86 5.95
C LYS A 89 14.43 7.15 6.84
N ALA A 90 14.75 5.92 7.25
CA ALA A 90 13.93 5.17 8.20
C ALA A 90 13.87 5.83 9.61
N LYS A 91 12.79 5.58 10.34
CA LYS A 91 12.70 5.92 11.78
C LYS A 91 13.43 4.85 12.59
N ASN A 92 14.39 5.24 13.45
CA ASN A 92 15.22 4.30 14.24
C ASN A 92 14.44 3.21 15.00
N ARG A 93 13.21 3.50 15.44
CA ARG A 93 12.34 2.56 16.19
C ARG A 93 11.00 2.28 15.49
N GLY A 94 10.88 2.62 14.20
CA GLY A 94 9.67 2.41 13.40
C GLY A 94 9.47 0.96 12.96
N ASN A 95 8.27 0.65 12.47
CA ASN A 95 7.88 -0.71 12.06
C ASN A 95 8.82 -1.29 11.00
N LEU A 96 9.22 -0.47 10.01
CA LEU A 96 10.18 -0.86 8.96
C LEU A 96 11.45 -1.50 9.55
N ILE A 97 12.09 -0.83 10.51
CA ILE A 97 13.33 -1.33 11.13
C ILE A 97 13.09 -2.60 11.94
N ARG A 98 11.97 -2.66 12.68
CA ARG A 98 11.65 -3.79 13.54
C ARG A 98 11.34 -5.04 12.73
N GLU A 99 10.51 -4.91 11.70
CA GLU A 99 10.12 -5.99 10.80
C GLU A 99 11.31 -6.41 9.94
N PHE A 100 12.07 -5.46 9.36
CA PHE A 100 13.28 -5.79 8.59
C PHE A 100 14.28 -6.61 9.40
N LYS A 101 14.54 -6.24 10.67
CA LYS A 101 15.42 -7.01 11.55
C LYS A 101 14.93 -8.43 11.81
N ARG A 102 13.61 -8.61 11.91
CA ARG A 102 12.98 -9.91 12.15
C ARG A 102 13.08 -10.81 10.92
N ILE A 103 12.89 -10.24 9.73
CA ILE A 103 12.83 -10.97 8.46
C ILE A 103 14.22 -11.19 7.86
N ALA A 104 15.03 -10.14 7.73
CA ALA A 104 16.32 -10.15 7.04
C ALA A 104 17.54 -10.07 7.98
N GLY A 105 17.32 -10.25 9.29
CA GLY A 105 18.37 -10.18 10.31
C GLY A 105 18.93 -8.78 10.55
N HIS A 106 20.03 -8.69 11.30
CA HIS A 106 20.61 -7.40 11.67
C HIS A 106 21.23 -6.71 10.45
N ALA A 107 20.75 -5.51 10.13
CA ALA A 107 21.50 -4.59 9.28
C ALA A 107 22.55 -3.90 10.16
N GLY A 108 23.85 -4.12 9.90
CA GLY A 108 24.92 -3.42 10.62
C GLY A 108 24.82 -1.89 10.55
N ARG A 109 24.03 -1.38 9.59
CA ARG A 109 23.68 0.03 9.42
C ARG A 109 22.18 0.19 9.14
N LEU A 110 21.46 0.75 10.11
CA LEU A 110 20.00 0.99 10.05
C LEU A 110 19.59 2.04 9.02
N ASP A 111 20.53 2.88 8.59
CA ASP A 111 20.36 3.90 7.56
C ASP A 111 20.48 3.35 6.14
N ARG A 112 20.73 2.04 5.97
CA ARG A 112 20.89 1.37 4.66
C ARG A 112 20.07 0.09 4.59
N ILE A 113 18.77 0.19 4.87
CA ILE A 113 17.85 -0.93 4.60
C ILE A 113 17.83 -1.17 3.09
N THR A 114 18.05 -2.43 2.69
CA THR A 114 17.91 -2.88 1.32
C THR A 114 16.93 -4.04 1.27
N PHE A 115 15.81 -3.83 0.58
CA PHE A 115 14.79 -4.86 0.41
C PHE A 115 15.23 -6.03 -0.47
N LYS A 116 16.38 -5.92 -1.15
CA LYS A 116 17.01 -7.05 -1.85
C LYS A 116 17.19 -8.28 -0.97
N ARG A 117 17.33 -8.10 0.35
CA ARG A 117 17.40 -9.23 1.30
C ARG A 117 16.10 -10.05 1.39
N PHE A 118 14.99 -9.54 0.86
CA PHE A 118 13.72 -10.25 0.80
C PHE A 118 13.56 -11.06 -0.50
N GLU A 119 14.37 -10.84 -1.54
CA GLU A 119 14.20 -11.46 -2.87
C GLU A 119 14.15 -12.99 -2.82
N ASN A 120 14.91 -13.62 -1.92
CA ASN A 120 15.00 -15.09 -1.79
C ASN A 120 14.33 -15.62 -0.52
N LEU A 121 13.43 -14.83 0.09
CA LEU A 121 12.72 -15.24 1.30
C LEU A 121 11.25 -15.49 0.99
N ARG A 122 10.73 -16.57 1.59
CA ARG A 122 9.29 -16.77 1.76
C ARG A 122 8.91 -16.14 3.09
N ILE A 123 7.95 -15.23 3.08
CA ILE A 123 7.66 -14.37 4.25
C ILE A 123 6.23 -14.63 4.70
N ILE A 124 6.08 -15.09 5.94
CA ILE A 124 4.76 -15.13 6.58
C ILE A 124 4.39 -13.72 7.01
N ALA A 125 3.22 -13.26 6.58
CA ALA A 125 2.70 -11.93 6.87
C ALA A 125 1.22 -11.99 7.25
N GLU A 126 0.81 -11.10 8.14
CA GLU A 126 -0.59 -10.96 8.55
C GLU A 126 -1.30 -9.94 7.66
N ILE A 127 -2.35 -10.39 6.99
CA ILE A 127 -3.24 -9.62 6.12
C ILE A 127 -4.48 -9.20 6.90
N GLN A 128 -4.90 -7.95 6.74
CA GLN A 128 -6.12 -7.41 7.33
C GLN A 128 -6.90 -6.58 6.31
N THR A 129 -8.23 -6.58 6.46
CA THR A 129 -9.12 -5.70 5.72
C THR A 129 -9.09 -4.29 6.31
N VAL A 130 -8.90 -3.29 5.46
CA VAL A 130 -9.09 -1.89 5.83
C VAL A 130 -10.56 -1.54 5.66
N ARG A 131 -11.25 -1.37 6.80
CA ARG A 131 -12.67 -0.95 6.87
C ARG A 131 -12.85 0.51 7.23
N ARG A 132 -11.76 1.21 7.53
CA ARG A 132 -11.77 2.59 7.98
C ARG A 132 -10.67 3.39 7.32
N ASP A 133 -11.01 4.61 6.96
CA ASP A 133 -10.08 5.55 6.35
C ASP A 133 -9.15 6.18 7.40
N TYR A 134 -8.31 7.11 6.96
CA TYR A 134 -7.40 7.82 7.87
C TYR A 134 -8.12 8.79 8.82
N GLN A 135 -9.32 9.27 8.47
CA GLN A 135 -10.18 10.10 9.31
C GLN A 135 -11.00 9.28 10.33
N ARG A 136 -10.88 7.94 10.30
CA ARG A 136 -11.63 6.96 11.11
C ARG A 136 -13.09 6.85 10.73
N GLN A 137 -13.47 7.30 9.55
CA GLN A 137 -14.76 7.02 8.95
C GLN A 137 -14.80 5.58 8.48
N THR A 138 -15.97 4.95 8.58
CA THR A 138 -16.20 3.62 8.02
C THR A 138 -16.22 3.74 6.51
N LEU A 139 -15.53 2.83 5.83
CA LEU A 139 -15.57 2.68 4.38
C LEU A 139 -16.78 1.83 3.99
N ASP A 140 -17.40 2.16 2.86
CA ASP A 140 -18.40 1.31 2.24
C ASP A 140 -17.78 -0.05 1.85
N GLU A 141 -18.58 -1.11 1.78
CA GLU A 141 -18.05 -2.47 1.56
C GLU A 141 -17.23 -2.58 0.27
N ASP A 142 -17.64 -1.86 -0.78
CA ASP A 142 -16.94 -1.79 -2.07
C ASP A 142 -15.59 -1.05 -2.00
N ASP A 143 -15.38 -0.24 -0.96
CA ASP A 143 -14.11 0.48 -0.72
C ASP A 143 -13.15 -0.30 0.21
N HIS A 144 -13.54 -1.50 0.66
CA HIS A 144 -12.68 -2.32 1.50
C HIS A 144 -11.51 -2.86 0.68
N TYR A 145 -10.32 -2.87 1.29
CA TYR A 145 -9.14 -3.42 0.64
C TYR A 145 -8.26 -4.16 1.64
N SER A 146 -7.54 -5.17 1.14
CA SER A 146 -6.60 -5.94 1.94
C SER A 146 -5.23 -5.28 1.95
N ARG A 147 -4.57 -5.29 3.11
CA ARG A 147 -3.18 -4.86 3.24
C ARG A 147 -2.42 -5.75 4.20
N ILE A 148 -1.10 -5.73 4.10
CA ILE A 148 -0.25 -6.33 5.12
C ILE A 148 -0.20 -5.42 6.34
N CYS A 149 -0.63 -5.92 7.50
CA CYS A 149 -0.51 -5.19 8.77
C CYS A 149 0.85 -5.45 9.45
N LYS A 150 1.47 -6.62 9.21
CA LYS A 150 2.70 -7.05 9.88
C LYS A 150 3.43 -8.17 9.12
N LEU A 151 4.75 -8.05 8.98
CA LEU A 151 5.61 -9.19 8.61
C LEU A 151 5.96 -10.02 9.84
N VAL A 152 5.59 -11.30 9.85
CA VAL A 152 5.66 -12.19 11.03
C VAL A 152 7.00 -12.91 11.12
N LYS A 153 7.43 -13.62 10.07
CA LYS A 153 8.72 -14.36 10.05
C LYS A 153 9.16 -14.64 8.62
N ALA A 154 10.46 -14.85 8.44
CA ALA A 154 10.99 -15.44 7.21
C ALA A 154 11.04 -16.96 7.35
N LEU A 155 10.71 -17.65 6.27
CA LEU A 155 11.01 -19.06 6.06
C LEU A 155 12.23 -19.14 5.11
N PRO A 156 13.00 -20.24 5.14
CA PRO A 156 13.96 -20.52 4.09
C PRO A 156 13.26 -20.43 2.73
N GLY A 157 13.90 -19.77 1.76
CA GLY A 157 13.47 -19.86 0.36
C GLY A 157 13.70 -21.28 -0.13
N ASP A 158 12.76 -21.81 -0.90
CA ASP A 158 13.05 -22.99 -1.71
C ASP A 158 13.90 -22.52 -2.91
N ASP A 159 14.93 -23.27 -3.28
CA ASP A 159 15.62 -23.08 -4.56
C ASP A 159 14.61 -23.39 -5.67
N TRP A 160 13.92 -22.36 -6.20
CA TRP A 160 13.02 -22.46 -7.36
C TRP A 160 13.79 -22.24 -8.67
#